data_AF-A0A351ZYU1-F1
#
_entry.id   AF-A0A351ZYU1-F1
#
_cell.length_a   1.000
_cell.length_b   1.000
_cell.length_c   1.000
_cell.angle_alpha   90.00
_cell.angle_beta   90.00
_cell.angle_gamma   90.00
#
_symmetry.space_group_name_H-M   'P 1'
#
loop_
_entity.id
_entity.type
_entity.pdbx_description
1 polymer ?
#
loop_
_entity_poly.entity_id
_entity_poly.type
_entity_poly.pdbx_seq_one_letter_code
_entity_poly.pdbx_strand_id
1 'polypeptide(L)'
;ALVTGFIGSFAQDHYRVHLDLAGIKDDRLRVMIFPPKITTDSVTWVFANSVPGTYEEHFWHRMVSNFRAYDASSVELPVHRSPDSMFVVARAQQLRYVTYDLDDS
;
A
#
# COMPACT_ATOMS: atom_id res chain seq x y z
N ALA A 1 -7.18 5.09 -46.87
CA ALA A 1 -7.45 5.71 -45.57
C ALA A 1 -6.62 4.99 -44.53
N LEU A 2 -5.63 5.67 -43.93
CA LEU A 2 -4.79 5.11 -42.86
C LEU A 2 -5.61 5.14 -41.57
N VAL A 3 -5.98 3.97 -41.05
CA VAL A 3 -6.63 3.85 -39.75
C VAL A 3 -5.55 3.92 -38.68
N THR A 4 -5.48 5.07 -38.00
CA THR A 4 -4.66 5.27 -36.80
C THR A 4 -5.16 4.36 -35.69
N GLY A 5 -4.42 3.29 -35.42
CA GLY A 5 -4.70 2.41 -34.28
C GLY A 5 -4.27 3.07 -32.96
N PHE A 6 -5.25 3.40 -32.12
CA PHE A 6 -4.98 3.66 -30.70
C PHE A 6 -4.77 2.31 -30.00
N ILE A 7 -3.51 1.94 -29.74
CA ILE A 7 -3.21 0.89 -28.76
C ILE A 7 -3.30 1.56 -27.39
N GLY A 8 -4.46 1.45 -26.74
CA GLY A 8 -4.57 1.73 -25.32
C GLY A 8 -3.63 0.79 -24.57
N SER A 9 -2.62 1.35 -23.90
CA SER A 9 -1.81 0.59 -22.96
C SER A 9 -2.70 0.21 -21.78
N PHE A 10 -3.16 -1.04 -21.75
CA PHE A 10 -3.75 -1.62 -20.55
C PHE A 10 -2.63 -1.76 -19.52
N ALA A 11 -2.50 -0.77 -18.63
CA ALA A 11 -1.63 -0.85 -17.48
C ALA A 11 -2.01 -2.12 -16.71
N GLN A 12 -1.06 -3.04 -16.54
CA GLN A 12 -1.34 -4.33 -15.94
C GLN A 12 -1.82 -4.17 -14.48
N ASP A 13 -2.92 -4.84 -14.12
CA ASP A 13 -3.51 -4.87 -12.77
C ASP A 13 -2.68 -5.75 -11.82
N HIS A 14 -1.44 -5.36 -11.54
CA HIS A 14 -0.61 -6.02 -10.56
C HIS A 14 -0.22 -5.06 -9.43
N TYR A 15 -0.05 -5.61 -8.24
CA TYR A 15 0.59 -4.91 -7.14
C TYR A 15 2.06 -4.71 -7.47
N ARG A 16 2.57 -3.48 -7.29
CA ARG A 16 4.01 -3.21 -7.30
C ARG A 16 4.45 -2.82 -5.91
N VAL A 17 5.50 -3.45 -5.42
CA VAL A 17 6.09 -3.20 -4.12
C VAL A 17 7.50 -2.67 -4.34
N HIS A 18 7.80 -1.55 -3.73
CA HIS A 18 9.13 -0.96 -3.70
C HIS A 18 9.61 -0.94 -2.25
N LEU A 19 10.79 -1.53 -2.04
CA LEU A 19 11.47 -1.59 -0.76
C LEU A 19 12.75 -0.75 -0.88
N ASP A 20 12.90 0.24 -0.01
CA ASP A 20 14.13 1.03 0.04
C ASP A 20 15.13 0.40 1.02
N LEU A 21 16.05 -0.41 0.49
CA LEU A 21 17.10 -1.07 1.28
C LEU A 21 18.36 -0.21 1.46
N ALA A 22 18.49 0.91 0.75
CA ALA A 22 19.65 1.79 0.84
C ALA A 22 19.48 2.87 1.92
N GLY A 23 18.23 3.25 2.20
CA GLY A 23 17.86 4.29 3.16
C GLY A 23 17.54 3.80 4.57
N ILE A 24 17.97 2.60 4.97
CA ILE A 24 17.69 2.07 6.32
C ILE A 24 18.31 3.01 7.37
N LYS A 25 17.46 3.63 8.17
CA LYS A 25 17.83 4.49 9.30
C LYS A 25 17.03 4.06 10.52
N ASP A 26 17.70 3.89 11.65
CA ASP A 26 17.09 3.43 12.90
C ASP A 26 16.29 2.12 12.74
N ASP A 27 16.83 1.14 12.01
CA ASP A 27 16.18 -0.16 11.76
C ASP A 27 14.74 -0.07 11.19
N ARG A 28 14.47 1.04 10.48
CA ARG A 28 13.21 1.26 9.77
C ARG A 28 13.38 1.05 8.28
N LEU A 29 12.59 0.13 7.74
CA LEU A 29 12.47 -0.12 6.32
C LEU A 29 11.28 0.65 5.74
N ARG A 30 11.53 1.52 4.76
CA ARG A 30 10.44 2.20 4.04
C ARG A 30 9.87 1.30 2.95
N VAL A 31 8.57 1.04 3.05
CA VAL A 31 7.81 0.26 2.08
C VAL A 31 6.85 1.16 1.33
N MET A 32 6.83 1.04 0.00
CA MET A 32 5.91 1.73 -0.88
C MET A 32 5.16 0.71 -1.74
N ILE A 33 3.83 0.72 -1.69
CA ILE A 33 2.99 -0.23 -2.42
C ILE A 33 2.06 0.52 -3.35
N PHE A 34 2.06 0.12 -4.61
CA PHE A 34 1.16 0.61 -5.65
C PHE A 34 0.09 -0.45 -5.89
N PRO A 35 -1.14 -0.27 -5.38
CA PRO A 35 -2.24 -1.15 -5.70
C PRO A 35 -2.67 -1.00 -7.17
N PRO A 36 -3.37 -2.01 -7.73
CA PRO A 36 -4.06 -1.88 -9.01
C PRO A 36 -5.17 -0.81 -8.92
N LYS A 37 -5.85 -0.54 -10.04
CA LYS A 37 -6.89 0.47 -10.07
C LYS A 37 -8.05 0.09 -9.13
N ILE A 38 -8.33 0.96 -8.17
CA ILE A 38 -9.41 0.78 -7.20
C ILE A 38 -10.67 1.48 -7.69
N THR A 39 -11.81 0.79 -7.63
CA THR A 39 -13.11 1.34 -8.04
C THR A 39 -14.00 1.71 -6.85
N THR A 40 -13.63 1.31 -5.63
CA THR A 40 -14.38 1.57 -4.40
C THR A 40 -13.96 2.91 -3.76
N ASP A 41 -14.90 3.55 -3.07
CA ASP A 41 -14.65 4.84 -2.40
C ASP A 41 -13.78 4.72 -1.15
N SER A 42 -13.71 3.51 -0.57
CA SER A 42 -12.85 3.21 0.57
C SER A 42 -12.19 1.85 0.39
N VAL A 43 -11.02 1.68 1.00
CA VAL A 43 -10.34 0.39 1.12
C VAL A 43 -9.75 0.23 2.51
N THR A 44 -9.75 -1.02 2.98
CA THR A 44 -9.13 -1.40 4.24
C THR A 44 -7.84 -2.13 3.96
N TRP A 45 -6.75 -1.61 4.51
CA TRP A 45 -5.43 -2.21 4.48
C TRP A 45 -5.27 -3.16 5.66
N VAL A 46 -5.04 -4.43 5.36
CA VAL A 46 -4.95 -5.50 6.35
C VAL A 46 -3.55 -6.11 6.28
N PHE A 47 -2.92 -6.25 7.45
CA PHE A 47 -1.70 -7.02 7.59
C PHE A 47 -2.07 -8.44 8.03
N ALA A 48 -1.45 -9.45 7.43
CA ALA A 48 -1.64 -10.84 7.83
C ALA A 48 -1.26 -11.00 9.31
N ASN A 49 -1.91 -11.91 10.04
CA ASN A 49 -1.62 -12.21 11.46
C ASN A 49 -0.95 -13.58 11.67
N SER A 50 -0.92 -14.43 10.63
CA SER A 50 -0.06 -15.62 10.58
C SER A 50 0.46 -15.87 9.15
N VAL A 51 1.63 -16.51 9.02
CA VAL A 51 2.18 -17.03 7.77
C VAL A 51 1.94 -18.55 7.76
N PRO A 52 1.40 -19.13 6.68
CA PRO A 52 1.15 -20.57 6.60
C PRO A 52 2.44 -21.37 6.82
N GLY A 53 2.44 -22.29 7.80
CA GLY A 53 3.58 -23.13 8.15
C GLY A 53 4.18 -22.87 9.54
N THR A 54 3.81 -21.76 10.17
CA THR A 54 4.15 -21.40 11.55
C THR A 54 2.87 -21.03 12.28
N TYR A 55 2.49 -21.80 13.31
CA TYR A 55 1.31 -21.52 14.15
C TYR A 55 1.55 -20.39 15.16
N GLU A 56 2.62 -19.63 15.00
CA GLU A 56 2.89 -18.46 15.83
C GLU A 56 2.10 -17.27 15.30
N GLU A 57 1.28 -16.69 16.18
CA GLU A 57 0.67 -15.40 15.93
C GLU A 57 1.76 -14.33 16.06
N HIS A 58 2.03 -13.64 14.97
CA HIS A 58 2.92 -12.51 14.99
C HIS A 58 2.07 -11.28 14.70
N PHE A 59 2.03 -10.38 15.67
CA PHE A 59 1.29 -9.12 15.56
C PHE A 59 2.05 -8.12 14.68
N TRP A 60 2.39 -8.48 13.42
CA TRP A 60 3.22 -7.67 12.52
C TRP A 60 2.65 -6.27 12.26
N HIS A 61 1.33 -6.09 12.44
CA HIS A 61 0.70 -4.77 12.44
C HIS A 61 1.31 -3.79 13.47
N ARG A 62 2.02 -4.28 14.48
CA ARG A 62 2.74 -3.45 15.48
C ARG A 62 4.05 -2.89 14.96
N MET A 63 4.65 -3.54 13.96
CA MET A 63 5.89 -3.10 13.32
C MET A 63 5.63 -2.02 12.28
N VAL A 64 4.36 -1.73 11.97
CA VAL A 64 3.96 -0.75 10.97
C VAL A 64 3.76 0.61 11.62
N SER A 65 4.58 1.57 11.22
CA SER A 65 4.49 2.97 11.64
C SER A 65 4.39 3.92 10.43
N ASN A 66 3.97 5.16 10.68
CA ASN A 66 3.87 6.22 9.67
C ASN A 66 3.09 5.85 8.39
N PHE A 67 2.01 5.07 8.51
CA PHE A 67 1.18 4.71 7.36
C PHE A 67 0.54 5.95 6.74
N ARG A 68 0.76 6.14 5.43
CA ARG A 68 0.19 7.23 4.64
C ARG A 68 -0.28 6.71 3.29
N ALA A 69 -1.28 7.38 2.73
CA ALA A 69 -1.86 7.07 1.44
C ALA A 69 -1.82 8.31 0.55
N TYR A 70 -1.52 8.13 -0.73
CA TYR A 70 -1.31 9.24 -1.66
C TYR A 70 -2.00 9.02 -2.99
N ASP A 71 -2.46 10.13 -3.57
CA ASP A 71 -2.98 10.15 -4.94
C ASP A 71 -1.86 10.23 -6.00
N ALA A 72 -2.26 10.26 -7.28
CA ALA A 72 -1.31 10.37 -8.40
C ALA A 72 -0.51 11.69 -8.41
N SER A 73 -1.00 12.72 -7.72
CA SER A 73 -0.35 14.02 -7.56
C SER A 73 0.51 14.10 -6.29
N SER A 74 0.66 12.99 -5.56
CA SER A 74 1.32 12.92 -4.24
C SER A 74 0.66 13.76 -3.16
N VAL A 75 -0.65 13.99 -3.27
CA VAL A 75 -1.46 14.58 -2.20
C VAL A 75 -1.93 13.48 -1.25
N GLU A 76 -1.79 13.74 0.06
CA GLU A 76 -2.16 12.77 1.10
C GLU A 76 -3.69 12.58 1.16
N LEU A 77 -4.10 11.32 1.20
CA LEU A 77 -5.49 10.91 1.34
C LEU A 77 -5.83 10.66 2.81
N PRO A 78 -7.09 10.86 3.24
CA PRO A 78 -7.46 10.66 4.64
C PRO A 78 -7.35 9.17 5.00
N VAL A 79 -6.56 8.89 6.03
CA VAL A 79 -6.42 7.55 6.60
C VAL A 79 -6.90 7.57 8.05
N HIS A 80 -7.66 6.56 8.44
CA HIS A 80 -8.02 6.33 9.84
C HIS A 80 -7.68 4.89 10.24
N ARG A 81 -7.32 4.72 11.51
CA ARG A 81 -7.00 3.40 12.08
C ARG A 81 -8.28 2.78 12.64
N SER A 82 -8.59 1.54 12.24
CA SER A 82 -9.72 0.79 12.75
C SER A 82 -9.44 0.22 14.16
N PRO A 83 -10.47 -0.22 14.90
CA PRO A 83 -10.30 -0.89 16.20
C PRO A 83 -9.38 -2.11 16.13
N ASP A 84 -9.40 -2.83 15.00
CA ASP A 84 -8.59 -4.03 14.76
C ASP A 84 -7.17 -3.70 14.23
N SER A 85 -6.68 -2.49 14.47
CA SER A 85 -5.36 -2.01 14.02
C SER A 85 -5.16 -2.00 12.49
N MET A 86 -6.25 -2.03 11.71
CA MET A 86 -6.20 -1.91 10.24
C MET A 86 -6.18 -0.43 9.84
N PHE A 87 -5.76 -0.14 8.61
CA PHE A 87 -5.78 1.23 8.08
C PHE A 87 -6.85 1.37 7.02
N VAL A 88 -7.78 2.28 7.21
CA VAL A 88 -8.85 2.54 6.24
C VAL A 88 -8.53 3.82 5.49
N VAL A 89 -8.39 3.71 4.18
CA VAL A 89 -8.11 4.81 3.27
C VAL A 89 -9.43 5.28 2.65
N ALA A 90 -9.78 6.55 2.88
CA ALA A 90 -10.92 7.18 2.24
C ALA A 90 -10.54 7.73 0.85
N ARG A 91 -11.54 7.92 -0.01
CA ARG A 91 -11.36 8.35 -1.41
C ARG A 91 -10.43 7.42 -2.19
N ALA A 92 -10.58 6.12 -1.98
CA ALA A 92 -9.64 5.11 -2.48
C ALA A 92 -9.61 5.00 -4.02
N GLN A 93 -10.62 5.49 -4.74
CA GLN A 93 -10.58 5.66 -6.20
C GLN A 93 -9.41 6.55 -6.67
N GLN A 94 -8.94 7.46 -5.82
CA GLN A 94 -7.83 8.36 -6.09
C GLN A 94 -6.48 7.75 -5.65
N LEU A 95 -6.48 6.62 -4.94
CA LEU A 95 -5.28 6.02 -4.37
C LEU A 95 -4.33 5.57 -5.46
N ARG A 96 -3.09 6.07 -5.42
CA ARG A 96 -2.01 5.64 -6.31
C ARG A 96 -0.99 4.78 -5.61
N TYR A 97 -0.63 5.12 -4.37
CA TYR A 97 0.30 4.34 -3.57
C TYR A 97 0.08 4.58 -2.07
N VAL A 98 0.52 3.62 -1.28
CA VAL A 98 0.65 3.76 0.18
C VAL A 98 2.11 3.65 0.56
N THR A 99 2.47 4.30 1.65
CA THR A 99 3.80 4.20 2.27
C THR A 99 3.66 3.88 3.73
N TYR A 100 4.55 3.07 4.26
CA TYR A 100 4.70 2.86 5.69
C TYR A 100 6.14 2.52 6.01
N ASP A 101 6.53 2.76 7.26
CA ASP A 101 7.80 2.33 7.80
C ASP A 101 7.57 1.01 8.55
N LEU A 102 8.48 0.05 8.38
CA LEU A 102 8.50 -1.22 9.09
C LEU A 102 9.67 -1.20 10.08
N ASP A 103 9.35 -1.22 11.37
CA ASP A 103 10.32 -1.27 12.46
C ASP A 103 10.82 -2.71 12.66
N ASP A 104 12.14 -2.93 12.68
CA ASP A 104 12.80 -4.25 12.87
C ASP A 104 13.31 -4.49 14.31
N SER A 105 12.70 -3.80 15.30
CA SER A 105 13.10 -3.84 16.72
C SER A 105 12.21 -4.72 17.60
#